data_AF-A0A7S2GD13-F1
#
_entry.id   AF-A0A7S2GD13-F1
#
_cell.length_a   1.000
_cell.length_b   1.000
_cell.length_c   1.000
_cell.angle_alpha   90.00
_cell.angle_beta   90.00
_cell.angle_gamma   90.00
#
_symmetry.space_group_name_H-M   'P 1'
#
loop_
_entity.id
_entity.type
_entity.pdbx_description
1 polymer ?
#
loop_
_entity_poly.entity_id
_entity_poly.type
_entity_poly.pdbx_seq_one_letter_code
_entity_poly.pdbx_strand_id
1 'polypeptide(L)'
;LRSESSPISDAISKATDSMLMNTDWSANLEICDLINSSPDGSVTASQTLRRRLKNDNMRVLTLTLELTDACIKNCSSDMHSAVASKEFMGDVVALTDGKQGWEVREQALKLIQAWAIEFKDRSGPFVVFTETYVQLKTKGVTFPDPEHTAPVFMEEPPSSQAAEPVEPTDPTMKLAQDLSVVAEKIKLCREMLPESSGIETDDALAEVVGFLEACKPRMVDLIECGMQGMLGEDLVSQTLQVNDDLLKTLEAEKNGTPLPVETKTPIDS
;
A
#
# COMPACT_ATOMS: atom_id res chain seq x y z
N LEU A 1 14.23 18.00 -33.58
CA LEU A 1 15.15 16.89 -33.25
C LEU A 1 14.38 15.98 -32.31
N ARG A 2 13.96 14.81 -32.78
CA ARG A 2 13.26 13.82 -31.95
C ARG A 2 14.34 13.29 -31.00
N SER A 3 14.23 13.59 -29.71
CA SER A 3 15.14 13.07 -28.69
C SER A 3 15.13 11.56 -28.81
N GLU A 4 16.28 10.93 -29.10
CA GLU A 4 16.38 9.48 -28.97
C GLU A 4 16.07 9.14 -27.50
N SER A 5 15.10 8.25 -27.30
CA SER A 5 14.73 7.83 -25.95
C SER A 5 15.89 7.02 -25.38
N SER A 6 16.37 7.42 -24.20
CA SER A 6 17.38 6.65 -23.48
C SER A 6 16.79 5.28 -23.10
N PRO A 7 17.58 4.18 -23.15
CA PRO A 7 17.13 2.87 -22.68
C PRO A 7 16.52 2.90 -21.28
N ILE A 8 17.06 3.74 -20.39
CA ILE A 8 16.53 3.98 -19.03
C ILE A 8 15.13 4.60 -19.10
N SER A 9 14.93 5.60 -19.97
CA SER A 9 13.64 6.26 -20.13
C SER A 9 12.56 5.30 -20.65
N ASP A 10 12.93 4.43 -21.59
CA ASP A 10 12.01 3.43 -22.16
C ASP A 10 11.67 2.35 -21.15
N ALA A 11 12.67 1.84 -20.41
CA ALA A 11 12.46 0.85 -19.36
C ALA A 11 11.53 1.39 -18.26
N ILE A 12 11.77 2.62 -17.77
CA ILE A 12 10.88 3.28 -16.80
C ILE A 12 9.46 3.44 -17.35
N SER A 13 9.33 3.86 -18.61
CA SER A 13 8.01 4.07 -19.22
C SER A 13 7.22 2.77 -19.33
N LYS A 14 7.92 1.66 -19.63
CA LYS A 14 7.33 0.31 -19.70
C LYS A 14 6.98 -0.23 -18.31
N ALA A 15 7.87 -0.11 -17.33
CA ALA A 15 7.66 -0.60 -15.96
C ALA A 15 6.56 0.16 -15.20
N THR A 16 6.16 1.33 -15.69
CA THR A 16 5.11 2.14 -15.08
C THR A 16 3.87 2.26 -15.97
N ASP A 17 3.72 1.40 -16.99
CA ASP A 17 2.60 1.46 -17.93
C ASP A 17 1.24 1.24 -17.24
N SER A 18 0.22 1.99 -17.64
CA SER A 18 -1.13 1.89 -17.07
C SER A 18 -1.79 0.52 -17.25
N MET A 19 -1.30 -0.28 -18.21
CA MET A 19 -1.82 -1.63 -18.50
C MET A 19 -1.24 -2.70 -17.57
N LEU A 20 -0.25 -2.37 -16.73
CA LEU A 20 0.32 -3.32 -15.78
C LEU A 20 -0.63 -3.56 -14.60
N MET A 21 -0.97 -4.84 -14.41
CA MET A 21 -1.83 -5.31 -13.32
C MET A 21 -1.15 -5.24 -11.95
N ASN A 22 0.17 -5.37 -11.90
CA ASN A 22 0.98 -5.37 -10.68
C ASN A 22 2.36 -4.76 -10.95
N THR A 23 3.09 -4.44 -9.89
CA THR A 23 4.50 -4.05 -9.95
C THR A 23 5.35 -5.18 -10.54
N ASP A 24 6.12 -4.88 -11.58
CA ASP A 24 7.14 -5.79 -12.09
C ASP A 24 8.45 -5.57 -11.33
N TRP A 25 8.63 -6.30 -10.23
CA TRP A 25 9.83 -6.18 -9.38
C TRP A 25 11.11 -6.57 -10.11
N SER A 26 11.04 -7.52 -11.05
CA SER A 26 12.20 -7.89 -11.87
C SER A 26 12.63 -6.72 -12.73
N ALA A 27 11.68 -6.10 -13.44
CA ALA A 27 11.96 -4.92 -14.24
C ALA A 27 12.46 -3.74 -13.40
N ASN A 28 11.91 -3.52 -12.20
CA ASN A 28 12.36 -2.45 -11.31
C ASN A 28 13.82 -2.64 -10.87
N LEU A 29 14.24 -3.87 -10.55
CA LEU A 29 15.62 -4.17 -10.17
C LEU A 29 16.57 -4.04 -11.38
N GLU A 30 16.17 -4.53 -12.55
CA GLU A 30 16.93 -4.34 -13.80
C GLU A 30 17.11 -2.85 -14.13
N ILE A 31 16.09 -2.02 -13.90
CA ILE A 31 16.19 -0.56 -14.05
C ILE A 31 17.21 0.02 -13.06
N CYS A 32 17.21 -0.43 -11.81
CA CYS A 32 18.20 0.04 -10.81
C CYS A 32 19.63 -0.30 -11.24
N ASP A 33 19.86 -1.51 -11.75
CA ASP A 33 21.15 -1.93 -12.30
C ASP A 33 21.56 -1.09 -13.53
N LEU A 34 20.61 -0.82 -14.41
CA LEU A 34 20.84 0.02 -15.59
C LEU A 34 21.18 1.48 -15.21
N ILE A 35 20.53 2.02 -14.17
CA ILE A 35 20.83 3.34 -13.61
C ILE A 35 22.26 3.35 -13.06
N ASN A 36 22.62 2.36 -12.23
CA ASN A 36 23.92 2.30 -11.57
C ASN A 36 25.09 2.07 -12.56
N SER A 37 24.83 1.40 -13.69
CA SER A 37 25.84 1.13 -14.72
C SER A 37 26.01 2.26 -15.74
N SER A 38 25.15 3.28 -15.70
CA SER A 38 25.14 4.39 -16.66
C SER A 38 25.65 5.69 -16.03
N PRO A 39 26.63 6.40 -16.63
CA PRO A 39 27.17 7.65 -16.09
C PRO A 39 26.11 8.73 -15.82
N ASP A 40 25.14 8.87 -16.74
CA ASP A 40 24.02 9.83 -16.61
C ASP A 40 22.72 9.15 -16.16
N GLY A 41 22.84 7.96 -15.54
CA GLY A 41 21.70 7.11 -15.20
C GLY A 41 20.73 7.79 -14.24
N SER A 42 21.24 8.30 -13.12
CA SER A 42 20.45 8.98 -12.08
C SER A 42 19.75 10.24 -12.60
N VAL A 43 20.42 11.01 -13.47
CA VAL A 43 19.85 12.22 -14.08
C VAL A 43 18.72 11.85 -15.04
N THR A 44 18.95 10.86 -15.90
CA THR A 44 17.95 10.39 -16.87
C THR A 44 16.74 9.78 -16.18
N ALA A 45 16.97 8.94 -15.16
CA ALA A 45 15.93 8.29 -14.40
C ALA A 45 15.07 9.31 -13.64
N SER A 46 15.69 10.22 -12.88
CA SER A 46 14.96 11.25 -12.13
C SER A 46 14.09 12.12 -13.04
N GLN A 47 14.61 12.57 -14.19
CA GLN A 47 13.82 13.34 -15.16
C GLN A 47 12.65 12.54 -15.74
N THR A 48 12.82 11.24 -15.93
CA THR A 48 11.76 10.38 -16.48
C THR A 48 10.69 10.09 -15.42
N LEU A 49 11.10 9.71 -14.20
CA LEU A 49 10.19 9.49 -13.08
C LEU A 49 9.37 10.75 -12.79
N ARG A 50 9.98 11.93 -12.76
CA ARG A 50 9.25 13.20 -12.59
C ARG A 50 8.21 13.45 -13.69
N ARG A 51 8.50 13.09 -14.93
CA ARG A 51 7.51 13.16 -16.03
C ARG A 51 6.33 12.21 -15.77
N ARG A 52 6.60 11.02 -15.22
CA ARG A 52 5.56 10.02 -14.89
C ARG A 52 4.74 10.43 -13.66
N LEU A 53 5.35 11.06 -12.65
CA LEU A 53 4.66 11.61 -11.46
C LEU A 53 3.67 12.74 -11.78
N LYS A 54 3.73 13.32 -12.99
CA LYS A 54 2.81 14.35 -13.48
C LYS A 54 1.68 13.79 -14.34
N ASN A 55 1.52 12.47 -14.38
CA ASN A 55 0.40 11.83 -15.05
C ASN A 55 -0.87 11.93 -14.17
N ASP A 56 -2.04 11.86 -14.78
CA ASP A 56 -3.32 11.82 -14.04
C ASP A 56 -3.78 10.39 -13.75
N ASN A 57 -3.19 9.39 -14.41
CA ASN A 57 -3.56 8.00 -14.26
C ASN A 57 -3.01 7.43 -12.94
N MET A 58 -3.93 7.05 -12.05
CA MET A 58 -3.63 6.45 -10.74
C MET A 58 -2.65 5.28 -10.81
N ARG A 59 -2.80 4.38 -11.80
CA ARG A 59 -1.91 3.22 -11.97
C ARG A 59 -0.48 3.64 -12.30
N VAL A 60 -0.32 4.57 -13.24
CA VAL A 60 1.01 5.11 -13.60
C VAL A 60 1.68 5.73 -12.38
N LEU A 61 0.93 6.48 -11.57
CA LEU A 61 1.43 7.15 -10.38
C LEU A 61 1.87 6.15 -9.31
N THR A 62 1.03 5.16 -9.00
CA THR A 62 1.36 4.10 -8.02
C THR A 62 2.63 3.35 -8.42
N LEU A 63 2.72 2.86 -9.66
CA LEU A 63 3.89 2.15 -10.15
C LEU A 63 5.15 3.04 -10.17
N THR A 64 4.99 4.33 -10.46
CA THR A 64 6.10 5.29 -10.46
C THR A 64 6.62 5.54 -9.04
N LEU A 65 5.73 5.64 -8.05
CA LEU A 65 6.10 5.79 -6.64
C LEU A 65 6.84 4.55 -6.13
N GLU A 66 6.37 3.34 -6.48
CA GLU A 66 7.03 2.08 -6.14
C GLU A 66 8.41 1.93 -6.78
N LEU A 67 8.53 2.25 -8.07
CA LEU A 67 9.83 2.24 -8.76
C LEU A 67 10.79 3.28 -8.18
N THR A 68 10.29 4.46 -7.81
CA THR A 68 11.10 5.49 -7.15
C THR A 68 11.66 5.00 -5.82
N ASP A 69 10.83 4.33 -5.01
CA ASP A 69 11.25 3.74 -3.75
C ASP A 69 12.27 2.60 -3.95
N ALA A 70 12.08 1.76 -4.99
CA ALA A 70 13.07 0.76 -5.39
C ALA A 70 14.41 1.41 -5.76
N CYS A 71 14.40 2.52 -6.51
CA CYS A 71 15.62 3.26 -6.84
C CYS A 71 16.30 3.86 -5.58
N ILE A 72 15.55 4.33 -4.59
CA ILE A 72 16.11 4.81 -3.31
C ILE A 72 16.76 3.68 -2.50
N LYS A 73 16.27 2.45 -2.63
CA LYS A 73 16.81 1.29 -1.89
C LYS A 73 18.00 0.64 -2.58
N ASN A 74 18.10 0.73 -3.91
CA ASN A 74 19.04 -0.08 -4.71
C ASN A 74 20.02 0.74 -5.55
N CYS A 75 19.87 2.06 -5.66
CA CYS A 75 20.79 2.89 -6.44
C CYS A 75 21.85 3.58 -5.58
N SER A 76 22.84 4.17 -6.25
CA SER A 76 23.90 4.93 -5.62
C SER A 76 23.41 6.25 -5.00
N SER A 77 24.29 6.89 -4.22
CA SER A 77 24.04 8.21 -3.61
C SER A 77 23.69 9.31 -4.63
N ASP A 78 24.05 9.14 -5.91
CA ASP A 78 23.70 10.10 -6.96
C ASP A 78 22.20 10.07 -7.25
N MET A 79 21.59 8.88 -7.25
CA MET A 79 20.15 8.74 -7.42
C MET A 79 19.40 9.29 -6.20
N HIS A 80 19.90 9.03 -4.99
CA HIS A 80 19.31 9.59 -3.76
C HIS A 80 19.34 11.12 -3.80
N SER A 81 20.45 11.72 -4.25
CA SER A 81 20.58 13.17 -4.37
C SER A 81 19.64 13.75 -5.43
N ALA A 82 19.41 13.04 -6.53
CA ALA A 82 18.48 13.46 -7.58
C ALA A 82 17.02 13.46 -7.10
N VAL A 83 16.62 12.46 -6.32
CA VAL A 83 15.29 12.37 -5.68
C VAL A 83 15.16 13.39 -4.54
N ALA A 84 16.23 13.64 -3.77
CA ALA A 84 16.27 14.65 -2.72
C ALA A 84 16.34 16.10 -3.26
N SER A 85 15.89 16.34 -4.50
CA SER A 85 15.74 17.69 -5.05
C SER A 85 14.38 18.28 -4.70
N LYS A 86 14.32 19.62 -4.53
CA LYS A 86 13.06 20.33 -4.28
C LYS A 86 12.02 20.09 -5.38
N GLU A 87 12.48 19.88 -6.60
CA GLU A 87 11.62 19.72 -7.76
C GLU A 87 11.02 18.32 -7.80
N PHE A 88 11.81 17.28 -7.48
CA PHE A 88 11.31 15.91 -7.39
C PHE A 88 10.38 15.76 -6.18
N MET A 89 10.82 16.18 -5.00
CA MET A 89 10.00 16.13 -3.80
C MET A 89 8.73 16.99 -3.91
N GLY A 90 8.80 18.12 -4.62
CA GLY A 90 7.62 18.93 -4.93
C GLY A 90 6.59 18.19 -5.77
N ASP A 91 7.02 17.37 -6.74
CA ASP A 91 6.11 16.55 -7.55
C ASP A 91 5.47 15.43 -6.68
N VAL A 92 6.22 14.81 -5.75
CA VAL A 92 5.65 13.82 -4.80
C VAL A 92 4.68 14.49 -3.81
N VAL A 93 5.01 15.68 -3.31
CA VAL A 93 4.13 16.46 -2.43
C VAL A 93 2.81 16.81 -3.12
N ALA A 94 2.82 17.10 -4.42
CA ALA A 94 1.60 17.41 -5.16
C ALA A 94 0.59 16.25 -5.11
N LEU A 95 1.05 15.00 -5.07
CA LEU A 95 0.20 13.81 -4.97
C LEU A 95 -0.48 13.64 -3.60
N THR A 96 -0.01 14.37 -2.58
CA THR A 96 -0.57 14.30 -1.22
C THR A 96 -1.91 15.04 -1.07
N ASP A 97 -2.32 15.81 -2.09
CA ASP A 97 -3.59 16.55 -2.08
C ASP A 97 -4.83 15.65 -2.31
N GLY A 98 -4.61 14.40 -2.74
CA GLY A 98 -5.64 13.39 -2.93
C GLY A 98 -6.41 13.48 -4.25
N LYS A 99 -6.06 14.41 -5.17
CA LYS A 99 -6.77 14.55 -6.45
C LYS A 99 -6.71 13.30 -7.33
N GLN A 100 -5.63 12.53 -7.23
CA GLN A 100 -5.41 11.32 -8.03
C GLN A 100 -5.84 10.03 -7.31
N GLY A 101 -6.55 10.15 -6.18
CA GLY A 101 -7.09 9.03 -5.41
C GLY A 101 -6.42 8.85 -4.06
N TRP A 102 -7.16 8.22 -3.13
CA TRP A 102 -6.70 7.95 -1.77
C TRP A 102 -5.42 7.09 -1.73
N GLU A 103 -5.34 6.05 -2.56
CA GLU A 103 -4.21 5.12 -2.58
C GLU A 103 -2.90 5.82 -2.95
N VAL A 104 -2.92 6.68 -3.97
CA VAL A 104 -1.74 7.45 -4.41
C VAL A 104 -1.31 8.43 -3.32
N ARG A 105 -2.27 9.09 -2.67
CA ARG A 105 -2.01 9.99 -1.55
C ARG A 105 -1.32 9.27 -0.39
N GLU A 106 -1.88 8.15 0.05
CA GLU A 106 -1.33 7.39 1.18
C GLU A 106 0.07 6.86 0.87
N GLN A 107 0.29 6.35 -0.34
CA GLN A 107 1.60 5.88 -0.77
C GLN A 107 2.62 7.02 -0.80
N ALA A 108 2.25 8.20 -1.32
CA ALA A 108 3.13 9.36 -1.33
C ALA A 108 3.49 9.81 0.10
N LEU A 109 2.52 9.85 1.02
CA LEU A 109 2.75 10.21 2.43
C LEU A 109 3.68 9.19 3.12
N LYS A 110 3.45 7.89 2.89
CA LYS A 110 4.30 6.81 3.41
C LYS A 110 5.74 6.97 2.95
N LEU A 111 5.97 7.23 1.67
CA LEU A 111 7.32 7.40 1.12
C LEU A 111 8.02 8.65 1.66
N ILE A 112 7.31 9.78 1.73
CA ILE A 112 7.87 11.02 2.31
C ILE A 112 8.33 10.78 3.75
N GLN A 113 7.53 10.09 4.57
CA GLN A 113 7.90 9.75 5.94
C GLN A 113 9.07 8.77 5.99
N ALA A 114 9.04 7.70 5.20
CA ALA A 114 10.09 6.70 5.16
C ALA A 114 11.44 7.31 4.79
N TRP A 115 11.51 8.11 3.72
CA TRP A 115 12.75 8.76 3.31
C TRP A 115 13.20 9.82 4.32
N ALA A 116 12.29 10.54 4.98
CA ALA A 116 12.66 11.45 6.05
C ALA A 116 13.30 10.74 7.25
N ILE A 117 12.82 9.54 7.60
CA ILE A 117 13.38 8.72 8.69
C ILE A 117 14.74 8.13 8.29
N GLU A 118 14.81 7.51 7.10
CA GLU A 118 16.01 6.85 6.56
C GLU A 118 17.19 7.82 6.42
N PHE A 119 16.93 9.05 5.96
CA PHE A 119 17.95 10.04 5.67
C PHE A 119 18.12 11.12 6.76
N LYS A 120 17.50 10.96 7.94
CA LYS A 120 17.45 12.01 8.98
C LYS A 120 18.82 12.51 9.46
N ASP A 121 19.82 11.64 9.47
CA ASP A 121 21.17 11.93 9.96
C ASP A 121 22.14 12.33 8.83
N ARG A 122 21.64 12.47 7.60
CA ARG A 122 22.43 12.77 6.40
C ARG A 122 22.37 14.27 6.09
N SER A 123 23.49 14.84 5.68
CA SER A 123 23.62 16.27 5.36
C SER A 123 23.61 16.55 3.86
N GLY A 124 23.59 17.83 3.46
CA GLY A 124 23.59 18.22 2.05
C GLY A 124 22.20 18.07 1.41
N PRO A 125 22.07 17.46 0.21
CA PRO A 125 20.79 17.42 -0.51
C PRO A 125 19.72 16.63 0.25
N PHE A 126 20.11 15.64 1.07
CA PHE A 126 19.19 14.76 1.80
C PHE A 126 18.32 15.47 2.83
N VAL A 127 18.73 16.66 3.29
CA VAL A 127 17.95 17.51 4.20
C VAL A 127 16.57 17.86 3.61
N VAL A 128 16.43 17.85 2.28
CA VAL A 128 15.14 18.10 1.62
C VAL A 128 14.08 17.07 2.02
N PHE A 129 14.44 15.81 2.30
CA PHE A 129 13.48 14.80 2.76
C PHE A 129 12.89 15.18 4.12
N THR A 130 13.74 15.49 5.09
CA THR A 130 13.32 15.85 6.45
C THR A 130 12.56 17.17 6.47
N GLU A 131 13.04 18.18 5.74
CA GLU A 131 12.36 19.47 5.60
C GLU A 131 10.96 19.30 4.99
N THR A 132 10.81 18.50 3.94
CA THR A 132 9.52 18.25 3.29
C THR A 132 8.53 17.61 4.25
N TYR A 133 8.97 16.57 4.98
CA TYR A 133 8.15 15.91 5.99
C TYR A 133 7.71 16.86 7.11
N VAL A 134 8.64 17.62 7.69
CA VAL A 134 8.35 18.58 8.76
C VAL A 134 7.41 19.68 8.28
N GLN A 135 7.58 20.18 7.06
CA GLN A 135 6.70 21.20 6.47
C GLN A 135 5.27 20.69 6.31
N LEU A 136 5.08 19.44 5.86
CA LEU A 136 3.74 18.85 5.74
C LEU A 136 3.08 18.63 7.10
N LYS A 137 3.83 18.15 8.10
CA LYS A 137 3.31 18.03 9.48
C LYS A 137 2.90 19.39 10.05
N THR A 138 3.70 20.43 9.80
CA THR A 138 3.39 21.80 10.24
C THR A 138 2.12 22.35 9.57
N LYS A 139 1.82 21.91 8.34
CA LYS A 139 0.58 22.23 7.63
C LYS A 139 -0.63 21.39 8.07
N GLY A 140 -0.47 20.50 9.05
CA GLY A 140 -1.55 19.66 9.57
C GLY A 140 -1.81 18.38 8.76
N VAL A 141 -0.88 17.97 7.90
CA VAL A 141 -0.99 16.70 7.19
C VAL A 141 -0.70 15.55 8.15
N THR A 142 -1.68 14.65 8.32
CA THR A 142 -1.52 13.40 9.06
C THR A 142 -0.76 12.38 8.21
N PHE A 143 0.23 11.74 8.82
CA PHE A 143 1.01 10.66 8.20
C PHE A 143 0.60 9.31 8.80
N PRO A 144 0.77 8.21 8.06
CA PRO A 144 0.50 6.87 8.56
C PRO A 144 1.43 6.52 9.75
N ASP A 145 0.98 5.57 10.57
CA ASP A 145 1.73 5.13 11.74
C ASP A 145 3.04 4.46 11.31
N PRO A 146 4.21 4.93 11.82
CA PRO A 146 5.50 4.33 11.49
C PRO A 146 5.62 2.84 11.85
N GLU A 147 4.81 2.28 12.75
CA GLU A 147 4.90 0.85 13.09
C GLU A 147 4.50 -0.08 11.92
N HIS A 148 3.81 0.44 10.89
CA HIS A 148 3.50 -0.28 9.65
C HIS A 148 4.50 0.01 8.51
N THR A 149 5.64 0.63 8.80
CA THR A 149 6.68 1.00 7.81
C THR A 149 7.89 0.07 7.80
N ALA A 150 7.93 -0.95 8.66
CA ALA A 150 8.89 -2.04 8.47
C ALA A 150 8.57 -2.76 7.15
N PRO A 151 9.57 -3.13 6.33
CA PRO A 151 9.34 -4.20 5.37
C PRO A 151 8.83 -5.38 6.19
N VAL A 152 7.70 -5.95 5.79
CA VAL A 152 7.37 -7.31 6.21
C VAL A 152 8.52 -8.15 5.70
N PHE A 153 9.51 -8.37 6.58
CA PHE A 153 10.41 -9.49 6.45
C PHE A 153 9.47 -10.69 6.34
N MET A 154 9.32 -11.19 5.11
CA MET A 154 8.91 -12.58 4.94
C MET A 154 9.92 -13.36 5.76
N GLU A 155 9.48 -13.88 6.90
CA GLU A 155 10.22 -14.94 7.56
C GLU A 155 10.40 -16.05 6.52
N GLU A 156 11.65 -16.28 6.12
CA GLU A 156 12.01 -17.45 5.34
C GLU A 156 11.56 -18.71 6.11
N PRO A 157 10.72 -19.58 5.53
CA PRO A 157 10.62 -20.94 6.04
C PRO A 157 11.90 -21.70 5.67
N PRO A 158 12.32 -22.68 6.48
CA PRO A 158 13.62 -23.30 6.37
C PRO A 158 13.75 -24.11 5.07
N SER A 159 14.93 -23.98 4.45
CA SER A 159 15.39 -24.73 3.28
C SER A 159 15.06 -26.23 3.32
N SER A 160 14.23 -26.72 2.39
CA SER A 160 14.48 -28.00 1.72
C SER A 160 13.61 -28.26 0.49
N GLN A 161 14.33 -28.52 -0.60
CA GLN A 161 13.99 -29.37 -1.76
C GLN A 161 13.22 -28.76 -2.93
N ALA A 162 13.80 -29.06 -4.10
CA ALA A 162 13.44 -28.62 -5.44
C ALA A 162 12.04 -29.06 -5.87
N ALA A 163 11.30 -28.18 -6.55
CA ALA A 163 10.61 -28.42 -7.83
C ALA A 163 9.70 -27.22 -8.23
N GLU A 164 9.79 -26.85 -9.51
CA GLU A 164 8.73 -26.30 -10.39
C GLU A 164 8.31 -24.81 -10.29
N PRO A 165 7.89 -24.19 -11.41
CA PRO A 165 7.71 -22.74 -11.57
C PRO A 165 6.38 -22.26 -10.96
N VAL A 166 6.44 -21.21 -10.14
CA VAL A 166 5.25 -20.64 -9.49
C VAL A 166 4.57 -19.64 -10.44
N GLU A 167 3.32 -19.95 -10.80
CA GLU A 167 2.39 -19.08 -11.55
C GLU A 167 2.05 -17.77 -10.82
N PRO A 168 1.64 -16.71 -11.54
CA PRO A 168 1.33 -15.41 -10.95
C PRO A 168 0.11 -15.47 -10.03
N THR A 169 0.25 -15.01 -8.79
CA THR A 169 -0.86 -14.91 -7.84
C THR A 169 -1.89 -13.89 -8.32
N ASP A 170 -3.10 -14.40 -8.57
CA ASP A 170 -4.28 -13.66 -9.01
C ASP A 170 -4.67 -12.58 -7.96
N PRO A 171 -4.88 -11.30 -8.34
CA PRO A 171 -5.35 -10.24 -7.44
C PRO A 171 -6.59 -10.61 -6.63
N THR A 172 -7.43 -11.52 -7.15
CA THR A 172 -8.59 -12.06 -6.42
C THR A 172 -8.22 -12.93 -5.22
N MET A 173 -7.07 -13.63 -5.25
CA MET A 173 -6.58 -14.41 -4.10
C MET A 173 -6.18 -13.53 -2.93
N LYS A 174 -5.55 -12.39 -3.20
CA LYS A 174 -5.19 -11.42 -2.14
C LYS A 174 -6.44 -10.82 -1.50
N LEU A 175 -7.42 -10.45 -2.32
CA LEU A 175 -8.69 -9.92 -1.81
C LEU A 175 -9.44 -10.97 -0.97
N ALA A 176 -9.45 -12.23 -1.38
CA ALA A 176 -10.02 -13.32 -0.59
C ALA A 176 -9.30 -13.51 0.76
N GLN A 177 -7.97 -13.35 0.79
CA GLN A 177 -7.19 -13.41 2.02
C GLN A 177 -7.50 -12.23 2.94
N ASP A 178 -7.58 -11.01 2.41
CA ASP A 178 -7.92 -9.81 3.17
C ASP A 178 -9.34 -9.93 3.78
N LEU A 179 -10.31 -10.46 3.03
CA LEU A 179 -11.66 -10.76 3.55
C LEU A 179 -11.61 -11.80 4.68
N SER A 180 -10.74 -12.81 4.59
CA SER A 180 -10.54 -13.80 5.66
C SER A 180 -10.00 -13.16 6.94
N VAL A 181 -9.05 -12.22 6.81
CA VAL A 181 -8.51 -11.49 7.98
C VAL A 181 -9.60 -10.67 8.66
N VAL A 182 -10.47 -10.00 7.89
CA VAL A 182 -11.60 -9.26 8.46
C VAL A 182 -12.56 -10.20 9.18
N ALA A 183 -12.86 -11.36 8.60
CA ALA A 183 -13.71 -12.38 9.25
C ALA A 183 -13.12 -12.88 10.58
N GLU A 184 -11.80 -13.09 10.66
CA GLU A 184 -11.11 -13.47 11.89
C GLU A 184 -11.17 -12.37 12.95
N LYS A 185 -10.98 -11.10 12.55
CA LYS A 185 -11.11 -9.95 13.46
C LYS A 185 -12.54 -9.75 13.96
N ILE A 186 -13.54 -10.02 13.12
CA ILE A 186 -14.95 -10.04 13.54
C ILE A 186 -15.17 -11.10 14.62
N LYS A 187 -14.65 -12.31 14.42
CA LYS A 187 -14.77 -13.39 15.38
C LYS A 187 -14.12 -13.04 16.71
N LEU A 188 -12.91 -12.50 16.68
CA LEU A 188 -12.20 -12.03 17.86
C LEU A 188 -13.01 -10.94 18.59
N CYS A 189 -13.56 -9.97 17.87
CA CYS A 189 -14.42 -8.93 18.45
C CYS A 189 -15.63 -9.53 19.17
N ARG A 190 -16.30 -10.52 18.57
CA ARG A 190 -17.46 -11.21 19.17
C ARG A 190 -17.07 -12.02 20.41
N GLU A 191 -15.86 -12.57 20.47
CA GLU A 191 -15.35 -13.30 21.63
C GLU A 191 -14.95 -12.37 22.79
N MET A 192 -14.45 -11.18 22.48
CA MET A 192 -14.05 -10.18 23.48
C MET A 192 -15.24 -9.38 24.05
N LEU A 193 -16.28 -9.15 23.24
CA LEU A 193 -17.45 -8.35 23.61
C LEU A 193 -18.15 -8.75 24.94
N PRO A 194 -18.33 -10.05 25.26
CA PRO A 194 -19.00 -10.48 26.50
C PRO A 194 -18.13 -10.32 27.76
N GLU A 195 -16.80 -10.34 27.61
CA GLU A 195 -15.85 -10.27 28.73
C GLU A 195 -15.37 -8.83 28.98
N SER A 196 -15.55 -7.96 27.99
CA SER A 196 -15.13 -6.57 28.03
C SER A 196 -16.16 -5.67 28.71
N SER A 197 -15.67 -4.63 29.41
CA SER A 197 -16.52 -3.57 29.97
C SER A 197 -16.81 -2.44 28.96
N GLY A 198 -16.41 -2.62 27.70
CA GLY A 198 -16.61 -1.69 26.59
C GLY A 198 -15.31 -1.05 26.11
N ILE A 199 -15.33 -0.51 24.89
CA ILE A 199 -14.17 0.07 24.19
C ILE A 199 -13.51 1.24 24.93
N GLU A 200 -14.19 1.90 25.88
CA GLU A 200 -13.60 2.96 26.70
C GLU A 200 -12.63 2.43 27.77
N THR A 201 -12.73 1.14 28.10
CA THR A 201 -12.00 0.50 29.21
C THR A 201 -11.07 -0.62 28.76
N ASP A 202 -11.20 -1.04 27.50
CA ASP A 202 -10.49 -2.18 26.93
C ASP A 202 -9.83 -1.74 25.62
N ASP A 203 -8.55 -1.37 25.73
CA ASP A 203 -7.74 -0.90 24.62
C ASP A 203 -7.63 -1.96 23.49
N ALA A 204 -7.63 -3.25 23.84
CA ALA A 204 -7.56 -4.33 22.87
C ALA A 204 -8.88 -4.48 22.09
N LEU A 205 -10.02 -4.35 22.77
CA LEU A 205 -11.32 -4.30 22.09
C LEU A 205 -11.43 -3.04 21.22
N ALA A 206 -10.97 -1.89 21.71
CA ALA A 206 -10.99 -0.62 20.97
C ALA A 206 -10.17 -0.70 19.67
N GLU A 207 -9.02 -1.37 19.69
CA GLU A 207 -8.19 -1.62 18.51
C GLU A 207 -8.93 -2.47 17.48
N VAL A 208 -9.52 -3.60 17.92
CA VAL A 208 -10.27 -4.49 17.03
C VAL A 208 -11.49 -3.79 16.44
N VAL A 209 -12.25 -3.05 17.25
CA VAL A 209 -13.41 -2.26 16.80
C VAL A 209 -12.98 -1.17 15.81
N GLY A 210 -11.91 -0.44 16.11
CA GLY A 210 -11.36 0.59 15.21
C GLY A 210 -10.93 0.05 13.85
N PHE A 211 -10.31 -1.13 13.83
CA PHE A 211 -10.00 -1.85 12.59
C PHE A 211 -11.28 -2.18 11.80
N LEU A 212 -12.28 -2.76 12.47
CA LEU A 212 -13.55 -3.13 11.85
C LEU A 212 -14.31 -1.89 11.32
N GLU A 213 -14.28 -0.76 12.02
CA GLU A 213 -14.85 0.49 11.53
C GLU A 213 -14.15 1.02 10.28
N ALA A 214 -12.81 0.89 10.21
CA ALA A 214 -12.04 1.28 9.03
C ALA A 214 -12.33 0.38 7.81
N CYS A 215 -12.80 -0.84 8.01
CA CYS A 215 -13.19 -1.76 6.93
C CYS A 215 -14.54 -1.38 6.28
N LYS A 216 -15.45 -0.70 6.98
CA LYS A 216 -16.79 -0.31 6.47
C LYS A 216 -16.76 0.34 5.07
N PRO A 217 -16.02 1.44 4.83
CA PRO A 217 -16.02 2.08 3.51
C PRO A 217 -15.47 1.15 2.42
N ARG A 218 -14.44 0.36 2.74
CA ARG A 218 -13.83 -0.58 1.78
C ARG A 218 -14.79 -1.71 1.39
N MET A 219 -15.61 -2.20 2.32
CA MET A 219 -16.64 -3.21 2.02
C MET A 219 -17.71 -2.66 1.07
N VAL A 220 -18.11 -1.39 1.24
CA VAL A 220 -19.07 -0.73 0.33
C VAL A 220 -18.50 -0.62 -1.08
N ASP A 221 -17.24 -0.19 -1.20
CA ASP A 221 -16.56 -0.09 -2.50
C ASP A 221 -16.44 -1.47 -3.19
N LEU A 222 -16.16 -2.53 -2.44
CA LEU A 222 -16.09 -3.90 -2.96
C LEU A 222 -17.47 -4.42 -3.40
N ILE A 223 -18.53 -4.12 -2.67
CA ILE A 223 -19.90 -4.47 -3.06
C ILE A 223 -20.29 -3.74 -4.35
N GLU A 224 -19.97 -2.44 -4.46
CA GLU A 224 -20.21 -1.68 -5.69
C GLU A 224 -19.44 -2.27 -6.88
N CYS A 225 -18.17 -2.61 -6.71
CA CYS A 225 -17.37 -3.33 -7.70
C CYS A 225 -18.03 -4.67 -8.10
N GLY A 226 -18.53 -5.43 -7.12
CA GLY A 226 -19.26 -6.67 -7.35
C GLY A 226 -20.54 -6.49 -8.17
N MET A 227 -21.32 -5.46 -7.87
CA MET A 227 -22.53 -5.11 -8.63
C MET A 227 -22.24 -4.69 -10.07
N GLN A 228 -21.04 -4.15 -10.33
CA GLN A 228 -20.55 -3.81 -11.66
C GLN A 228 -19.97 -5.00 -12.43
N GLY A 229 -19.94 -6.20 -11.82
CA GLY A 229 -19.40 -7.43 -12.43
C GLY A 229 -17.88 -7.49 -12.46
N MET A 230 -17.20 -6.67 -11.65
CA MET A 230 -15.74 -6.60 -11.58
C MET A 230 -15.12 -7.66 -10.65
N LEU A 231 -15.95 -8.41 -9.91
CA LEU A 231 -15.55 -9.46 -8.98
C LEU A 231 -16.22 -10.80 -9.37
N GLY A 232 -15.54 -11.91 -9.14
CA GLY A 232 -16.11 -13.25 -9.31
C GLY A 232 -17.22 -13.53 -8.30
N GLU A 233 -18.19 -14.39 -8.66
CA GLU A 233 -19.38 -14.68 -7.83
C GLU A 233 -19.04 -15.12 -6.40
N ASP A 234 -18.03 -15.98 -6.25
CA ASP A 234 -17.57 -16.47 -4.94
C ASP A 234 -17.07 -15.32 -4.04
N LEU A 235 -16.37 -14.36 -4.64
CA LEU A 235 -15.78 -13.23 -3.92
C LEU A 235 -16.82 -12.17 -3.58
N VAL A 236 -17.81 -11.96 -4.46
CA VAL A 236 -18.98 -11.12 -4.16
C VAL A 236 -19.77 -11.72 -2.99
N SER A 237 -20.02 -13.02 -3.02
CA SER A 237 -20.70 -13.75 -1.94
C SER A 237 -19.96 -13.61 -0.61
N GLN A 238 -18.63 -13.82 -0.62
CA GLN A 238 -17.78 -13.65 0.55
C GLN A 238 -17.78 -12.21 1.07
N THR A 239 -17.71 -11.21 0.18
CA THR A 239 -17.73 -9.79 0.55
C THR A 239 -19.04 -9.43 1.24
N LEU A 240 -20.18 -9.85 0.69
CA LEU A 240 -21.50 -9.59 1.28
C LEU A 240 -21.63 -10.23 2.67
N GLN A 241 -21.19 -11.49 2.81
CA GLN A 241 -21.22 -12.19 4.09
C GLN A 241 -20.37 -11.48 5.15
N VAL A 242 -19.13 -11.12 4.81
CA VAL A 242 -18.22 -10.43 5.75
C VAL A 242 -18.77 -9.04 6.09
N ASN A 243 -19.35 -8.31 5.13
CA ASN A 243 -19.97 -7.02 5.38
C ASN A 243 -21.19 -7.12 6.32
N ASP A 244 -22.07 -8.10 6.14
CA ASP A 244 -23.20 -8.34 7.02
C ASP A 244 -22.74 -8.68 8.45
N ASP A 245 -21.74 -9.54 8.57
CA ASP A 245 -21.14 -9.93 9.85
C ASP A 245 -20.43 -8.75 10.54
N LEU A 246 -19.77 -7.90 9.77
CA LEU A 246 -19.11 -6.67 10.22
C LEU A 246 -20.13 -5.71 10.84
N LEU A 247 -21.20 -5.40 10.08
CA LEU A 247 -22.23 -4.45 10.50
C LEU A 247 -22.96 -4.94 11.76
N LYS A 248 -23.34 -6.22 11.80
CA LYS A 248 -23.97 -6.82 12.97
C LYS A 248 -23.07 -6.74 14.21
N THR A 249 -21.77 -7.01 14.06
CA THR A 249 -20.82 -7.00 15.18
C THR A 249 -20.61 -5.59 15.74
N LEU A 250 -20.49 -4.59 14.86
CA LEU A 250 -20.35 -3.20 15.27
C LEU A 250 -21.65 -2.63 15.88
N GLU A 251 -22.81 -3.09 15.40
CA GLU A 251 -24.09 -2.75 16.03
C GLU A 251 -24.25 -3.41 17.40
N ALA A 252 -23.79 -4.65 17.56
CA ALA A 252 -23.79 -5.38 18.82
C ALA A 252 -22.89 -4.72 19.88
N GLU A 253 -21.70 -4.27 19.48
CA GLU A 253 -20.80 -3.48 20.32
C GLU A 253 -21.48 -2.20 20.78
N LYS A 254 -22.02 -1.41 19.85
CA LYS A 254 -22.69 -0.14 20.13
C LYS A 254 -23.89 -0.30 21.07
N ASN A 255 -24.59 -1.43 20.98
CA ASN A 255 -25.77 -1.74 21.79
C ASN A 255 -25.43 -2.52 23.08
N GLY A 256 -24.16 -2.86 23.33
CA GLY A 256 -23.72 -3.65 24.47
C GLY A 256 -24.36 -5.04 24.57
N THR A 257 -24.79 -5.61 23.43
CA THR A 257 -25.53 -6.89 23.40
C THR A 257 -24.69 -7.96 22.72
N PRO A 258 -24.25 -9.02 23.41
CA PRO A 258 -23.48 -10.08 22.80
C PRO A 258 -24.30 -10.81 21.72
N LEU A 259 -23.77 -10.91 20.50
CA LEU A 259 -24.35 -11.77 19.47
C LEU A 259 -23.97 -13.23 19.72
N PRO A 260 -24.86 -14.20 19.43
CA PRO A 260 -24.49 -15.60 19.45
C PRO A 260 -23.33 -15.83 18.48
N VAL A 261 -22.23 -16.44 18.95
CA VAL A 261 -21.22 -17.01 18.06
C VAL A 261 -21.91 -18.14 17.32
N GLU A 262 -22.10 -18.02 16.00
CA GLU A 262 -22.63 -19.12 15.19
C GLU A 262 -21.63 -20.27 15.22
N THR A 263 -21.80 -21.17 16.18
CA THR A 263 -21.22 -22.51 16.10
C THR A 263 -21.90 -23.19 14.92
N LYS A 264 -21.17 -23.43 13.84
CA LYS A 264 -21.60 -24.36 12.78
C LYS A 264 -22.08 -25.63 13.48
N THR A 265 -23.39 -25.86 13.46
CA THR A 265 -23.99 -27.12 13.87
C THR A 265 -23.29 -28.23 13.08
N PRO A 266 -22.84 -29.32 13.72
CA PRO A 266 -22.40 -30.48 12.97
C PRO A 266 -23.55 -30.88 12.04
N ILE A 267 -23.28 -30.95 10.74
CA ILE A 267 -24.19 -31.56 9.79
C ILE A 267 -24.18 -33.04 10.15
N ASP A 268 -25.16 -33.45 10.95
CA ASP A 268 -25.43 -34.85 11.23
C ASP A 268 -26.48 -35.31 10.21
N SER A 269 -26.05 -36.25 9.34
CA SER A 269 -26.78 -37.11 8.37
C SER A 269 -26.30 -36.99 6.93
#